data_AF-A0A3M1IXB8-F1
#
_entry.id   AF-A0A3M1IXB8-F1
#
_cell.length_a   1.000
_cell.length_b   1.000
_cell.length_c   1.000
_cell.angle_alpha   90.00
_cell.angle_beta   90.00
_cell.angle_gamma   90.00
#
_symmetry.space_group_name_H-M   'P 1'
#
loop_
_entity.id
_entity.type
_entity.pdbx_description
1 polymer ?
#
loop_
_entity_poly.entity_id
_entity_poly.type
_entity_poly.pdbx_seq_one_letter_code
_entity_poly.pdbx_strand_id
1 'polypeptide(L)'
;MWGYLAVLLAANLMLLLPPASVLRVTGALLLLAILPGGLWATRFFPTEPPLLRGVIAAGISVAATALLALALQYLPGPVQTWHLLAALNLIALLPLLFIRRRPIAVRHSPIRPFFKEHLPLLLILAVALFLRAANLSYSEFQGDEALAMLSAAEALEGHEDAL
;
A
#
# COMPACT_ATOMS: atom_id res chain seq x y z
N MET A 1 8.44 -15.69 6.05
CA MET A 1 7.40 -15.40 7.06
C MET A 1 7.94 -14.47 8.15
N TRP A 2 8.95 -14.88 8.92
CA TRP A 2 9.57 -14.03 9.96
C TRP A 2 10.03 -12.66 9.47
N GLY A 3 10.65 -12.57 8.29
CA GLY A 3 11.04 -11.28 7.71
C GLY A 3 9.86 -10.34 7.46
N TYR A 4 8.70 -10.85 7.03
CA TYR A 4 7.51 -10.02 6.84
C TYR A 4 6.97 -9.49 8.17
N LEU A 5 6.93 -10.34 9.20
CA LEU A 5 6.53 -9.92 10.54
C LEU A 5 7.49 -8.88 11.13
N ALA A 6 8.79 -9.04 10.90
CA ALA A 6 9.80 -8.07 11.34
C ALA A 6 9.61 -6.71 10.64
N VAL A 7 9.33 -6.69 9.34
CA VAL A 7 9.06 -5.44 8.60
C VAL A 7 7.73 -4.81 9.07
N LEU A 8 6.69 -5.61 9.30
CA LEU A 8 5.42 -5.12 9.84
C LEU A 8 5.60 -4.48 11.22
N LEU A 9 6.33 -5.14 12.11
CA LEU A 9 6.67 -4.60 13.43
C LEU A 9 7.49 -3.31 13.31
N ALA A 10 8.53 -3.30 12.47
CA ALA A 10 9.36 -2.13 12.26
C ALA A 10 8.55 -0.94 11.72
N ALA A 11 7.63 -1.16 10.78
CA ALA A 11 6.77 -0.12 10.24
C ALA A 11 5.86 0.49 11.31
N ASN A 12 5.27 -0.33 12.19
CA ASN A 12 4.49 0.16 13.32
C ASN A 12 5.36 0.94 14.33
N LEU A 13 6.57 0.46 14.64
CA LEU A 13 7.49 1.17 15.55
C LEU A 13 7.95 2.52 14.96
N MET A 14 8.15 2.60 13.64
CA MET A 14 8.49 3.84 12.96
C MET A 14 7.39 4.91 13.12
N LEU A 15 6.12 4.53 13.30
CA LEU A 15 5.03 5.48 13.53
C LEU A 15 5.11 6.19 14.88
N LEU A 16 5.86 5.64 15.85
CA LEU A 16 6.09 6.24 17.16
C LEU A 16 7.11 7.40 17.10
N LEU A 17 7.80 7.57 15.97
CA LEU A 17 8.76 8.65 15.77
C LEU A 17 8.06 10.01 15.57
N PRO A 18 8.80 11.13 15.70
CA PRO A 18 8.23 12.47 15.54
C PRO A 18 7.50 12.65 14.19
N PRO A 19 6.43 13.49 14.13
CA PRO A 19 5.62 13.69 12.93
C PRO A 19 6.41 14.07 11.67
N ALA A 20 7.46 14.89 11.82
CA ALA A 20 8.31 15.35 10.72
C ALA A 20 9.41 14.36 10.32
N SER A 21 9.51 13.20 10.98
CA SER A 21 10.57 12.23 10.68
C SER A 21 10.29 11.47 9.38
N VAL A 22 11.30 11.41 8.51
CA VAL A 22 11.26 10.63 7.25
C VAL A 22 10.93 9.15 7.54
N LEU A 23 11.42 8.64 8.67
CA LEU A 23 11.14 7.26 9.10
C LEU A 23 9.65 7.04 9.40
N ARG A 24 8.95 7.99 10.04
CA ARG A 24 7.50 7.86 10.27
C ARG A 24 6.72 7.84 8.97
N VAL A 25 7.06 8.73 8.03
CA VAL A 25 6.47 8.72 6.68
C VAL A 25 6.73 7.39 5.98
N THR A 26 7.95 6.85 6.12
CA THR A 26 8.32 5.56 5.55
C THR A 26 7.51 4.41 6.17
N GLY A 27 7.31 4.40 7.50
CA GLY A 27 6.46 3.45 8.19
C GLY A 27 5.00 3.51 7.74
N ALA A 28 4.46 4.73 7.57
CA ALA A 28 3.11 4.94 7.04
C ALA A 28 2.97 4.42 5.60
N LEU A 29 3.92 4.75 4.71
CA LEU A 29 3.94 4.26 3.33
C LEU A 29 4.03 2.73 3.26
N LEU A 30 4.85 2.11 4.11
CA LEU A 30 4.95 0.66 4.19
C LEU A 30 3.60 0.04 4.57
N LEU A 31 2.91 0.58 5.57
CA LEU A 31 1.63 0.06 6.05
C LEU A 31 0.47 0.33 5.09
N LEU A 32 0.48 1.45 4.35
CA LEU A 32 -0.62 1.82 3.46
C LEU A 32 -0.47 1.23 2.05
N ALA A 33 0.76 1.14 1.53
CA ALA A 33 0.99 0.89 0.10
C ALA A 33 1.76 -0.40 -0.22
N ILE A 34 2.39 -1.06 0.76
CA ILE A 34 3.28 -2.21 0.48
C ILE A 34 2.87 -3.46 1.24
N LEU A 35 2.71 -3.36 2.56
CA LEU A 35 2.53 -4.52 3.43
C LEU A 35 1.18 -5.23 3.20
N PRO A 36 0.03 -4.54 3.16
CA PRO A 36 -1.27 -5.20 3.08
C PRO A 36 -1.36 -6.21 1.94
N GLY A 37 -0.90 -5.85 0.73
CA GLY A 37 -0.96 -6.69 -0.46
C GLY A 37 0.23 -7.64 -0.65
N GLY A 38 1.32 -7.50 0.12
CA GLY A 38 2.54 -8.30 -0.06
C GLY A 38 2.30 -9.80 0.06
N LEU A 39 1.72 -10.24 1.19
CA LEU A 39 1.43 -11.66 1.38
C LEU A 39 0.33 -12.16 0.44
N TRP A 40 -0.70 -11.35 0.16
CA TRP A 40 -1.75 -11.71 -0.80
C TRP A 40 -1.21 -11.98 -2.20
N ALA A 41 -0.33 -11.11 -2.71
CA ALA A 41 0.26 -11.27 -4.03
C ALA A 41 1.11 -12.55 -4.11
N THR A 42 1.90 -12.85 -3.08
CA THR A 42 2.66 -14.12 -3.03
C THR A 42 1.76 -15.35 -2.96
N ARG A 43 0.55 -15.21 -2.41
CA ARG A 43 -0.40 -16.31 -2.24
C ARG A 43 -1.22 -16.58 -3.50
N PHE A 44 -1.74 -15.53 -4.13
CA PHE A 44 -2.56 -15.62 -5.33
C PHE A 44 -1.72 -15.84 -6.59
N PHE A 45 -0.50 -15.29 -6.63
CA PHE A 45 0.37 -15.31 -7.80
C PHE A 45 1.76 -15.88 -7.46
N PRO A 46 1.84 -17.15 -6.99
CA PRO A 46 3.12 -17.73 -6.55
C PRO A 46 4.10 -17.97 -7.71
N THR A 47 3.59 -18.14 -8.93
CA THR A 47 4.37 -18.45 -10.14
C THR A 47 4.89 -17.22 -10.88
N GLU A 48 4.38 -16.02 -10.55
CA GLU A 48 4.74 -14.80 -11.26
C GLU A 48 6.15 -14.30 -10.89
N PRO A 49 6.83 -13.61 -11.83
CA PRO A 49 8.14 -13.04 -11.56
C PRO A 49 8.08 -12.01 -10.42
N PRO A 50 9.18 -11.83 -9.67
CA PRO A 50 9.18 -11.03 -8.46
C PRO A 50 8.80 -9.57 -8.69
N LEU A 51 9.17 -8.97 -9.83
CA LEU A 51 8.78 -7.58 -10.13
C LEU A 51 7.27 -7.47 -10.35
N LEU A 52 6.69 -8.32 -11.22
CA LEU A 52 5.26 -8.30 -11.49
C LEU A 52 4.45 -8.54 -10.21
N ARG A 53 4.90 -9.48 -9.40
CA ARG A 53 4.32 -9.73 -8.08
C ARG A 53 4.43 -8.52 -7.14
N GLY A 54 5.53 -7.76 -7.21
CA GLY A 54 5.69 -6.51 -6.46
C GLY A 54 4.70 -5.43 -6.90
N VAL A 55 4.48 -5.27 -8.22
CA VAL A 55 3.49 -4.35 -8.77
C VAL A 55 2.07 -4.77 -8.37
N ILE A 56 1.75 -6.06 -8.47
CA ILE A 56 0.47 -6.60 -8.02
C ILE A 56 0.28 -6.38 -6.52
N ALA A 57 1.32 -6.62 -5.71
CA ALA A 57 1.28 -6.37 -4.27
C ALA A 57 0.98 -4.90 -3.94
N ALA A 58 1.61 -3.96 -4.65
CA ALA A 58 1.34 -2.53 -4.47
C ALA A 58 -0.10 -2.18 -4.86
N GLY A 59 -0.59 -2.68 -6.00
CA GLY A 59 -1.98 -2.48 -6.43
C GLY A 59 -3.01 -3.04 -5.45
N ILE A 60 -2.79 -4.27 -4.97
CA ILE A 60 -3.64 -4.88 -3.93
C ILE A 60 -3.59 -4.05 -2.65
N SER A 61 -2.41 -3.56 -2.24
CA SER A 61 -2.28 -2.76 -1.03
C SER A 61 -3.08 -1.47 -1.10
N VAL A 62 -2.93 -0.70 -2.18
CA VAL A 62 -3.66 0.56 -2.37
C VAL A 62 -5.17 0.32 -2.42
N ALA A 63 -5.64 -0.68 -3.18
CA ALA A 63 -7.05 -1.01 -3.27
C ALA A 63 -7.62 -1.48 -1.92
N ALA A 64 -6.91 -2.35 -1.21
CA ALA A 64 -7.31 -2.85 0.09
C ALA A 64 -7.37 -1.73 1.14
N THR A 65 -6.36 -0.86 1.18
CA THR A 65 -6.32 0.29 2.07
C THR A 65 -7.45 1.27 1.79
N ALA A 66 -7.74 1.57 0.52
CA ALA A 66 -8.84 2.46 0.14
C ALA A 66 -10.21 1.89 0.54
N LEU A 67 -10.47 0.61 0.24
CA LEU A 67 -11.70 -0.07 0.63
C LEU A 67 -11.85 -0.16 2.16
N LEU A 68 -10.74 -0.34 2.86
CA LEU A 68 -10.71 -0.42 4.33
C LEU A 68 -10.96 0.94 4.97
N ALA A 69 -10.40 2.02 4.43
CA ALA A 69 -10.70 3.39 4.86
C ALA A 69 -12.18 3.71 4.64
N LEU A 70 -12.73 3.36 3.48
CA LEU A 70 -14.15 3.51 3.18
C LEU A 70 -15.03 2.68 4.14
N ALA A 71 -14.65 1.44 4.42
CA ALA A 71 -15.38 0.60 5.37
C ALA A 71 -15.36 1.16 6.79
N LEU A 72 -14.22 1.75 7.22
CA LEU A 72 -14.11 2.44 8.51
C LEU A 72 -15.00 3.68 8.59
N GLN A 73 -15.16 4.43 7.49
CA GLN A 73 -16.04 5.59 7.44
C GLN A 73 -17.53 5.24 7.62
N TYR A 74 -17.94 4.02 7.25
CA TYR A 74 -19.31 3.56 7.47
C TYR A 74 -19.58 3.10 8.91
N LEU A 75 -18.58 3.02 9.78
CA LEU A 75 -18.81 2.74 11.20
C LEU A 75 -19.27 4.02 11.92
N PRO A 76 -20.27 3.93 12.80
CA PRO A 76 -20.73 5.09 13.55
C PRO A 76 -19.65 5.59 14.51
N GLY A 77 -19.43 6.91 14.52
CA GLY A 77 -18.47 7.60 15.39
C GLY A 77 -17.15 7.99 14.70
N PRO A 78 -16.31 8.76 15.39
CA PRO A 78 -15.09 9.32 14.79
C PRO A 78 -14.03 8.24 14.54
N VAL A 79 -13.51 8.19 13.30
CA VAL A 79 -12.45 7.24 12.91
C VAL A 79 -11.11 7.67 13.49
N GLN A 80 -10.78 7.14 14.68
CA GLN A 80 -9.48 7.37 15.30
C GLN A 80 -8.36 6.59 14.58
N THR A 81 -7.13 7.11 14.63
CA THR A 81 -5.92 6.53 14.02
C THR A 81 -5.70 5.05 14.35
N TRP A 82 -6.03 4.63 15.58
CA TRP A 82 -5.82 3.24 15.99
C TRP A 82 -6.78 2.27 15.29
N HIS A 83 -7.98 2.71 14.86
CA HIS A 83 -8.88 1.87 14.06
C HIS A 83 -8.24 1.54 12.72
N LEU A 84 -7.68 2.56 12.05
CA LEU A 84 -6.97 2.39 10.78
C LEU A 84 -5.75 1.48 10.95
N LEU A 85 -4.95 1.68 11.99
CA LEU A 85 -3.78 0.83 12.25
C LEU A 85 -4.17 -0.61 12.57
N ALA A 86 -5.20 -0.83 13.39
CA ALA A 86 -5.68 -2.17 13.72
C ALA A 86 -6.16 -2.89 12.46
N ALA A 87 -6.95 -2.20 11.63
CA ALA A 87 -7.51 -2.74 10.41
C ALA A 87 -6.42 -3.03 9.34
N LEU A 88 -5.43 -2.14 9.17
CA LEU A 88 -4.27 -2.38 8.30
C LEU A 88 -3.41 -3.56 8.75
N ASN A 89 -3.17 -3.69 10.06
CA ASN A 89 -2.44 -4.84 10.59
C ASN A 89 -3.25 -6.14 10.42
N LEU A 90 -4.56 -6.10 10.64
CA LEU A 90 -5.45 -7.24 10.44
C LEU A 90 -5.39 -7.74 9.00
N ILE A 91 -5.58 -6.87 8.02
CA ILE A 91 -5.59 -7.25 6.59
C ILE A 91 -4.21 -7.73 6.13
N ALA A 92 -3.13 -7.16 6.67
CA ALA A 92 -1.76 -7.56 6.40
C ALA A 92 -1.41 -8.95 6.99
N LEU A 93 -2.04 -9.33 8.10
CA LEU A 93 -1.83 -10.62 8.77
C LEU A 93 -2.82 -11.69 8.31
N LEU A 94 -3.97 -11.32 7.75
CA LEU A 94 -5.04 -12.23 7.33
C LEU A 94 -4.54 -13.40 6.46
N PRO A 95 -3.64 -13.20 5.46
CA PRO A 95 -3.12 -14.31 4.65
C PRO A 95 -2.40 -15.39 5.45
N LEU A 96 -1.86 -15.07 6.63
CA LEU A 96 -1.17 -16.02 7.50
C LEU A 96 -2.14 -17.02 8.15
N LEU A 97 -3.41 -16.65 8.32
CA LEU A 97 -4.43 -17.55 8.88
C LEU A 97 -4.85 -18.62 7.85
N PHE A 98 -4.73 -18.31 6.56
CA PHE A 98 -5.11 -19.21 5.45
C PHE A 98 -3.93 -20.03 4.90
N ILE A 99 -2.92 -20.31 5.74
CA ILE A 99 -1.81 -21.21 5.39
C ILE A 99 -2.32 -22.67 5.38
N ARG A 100 -3.07 -23.03 4.34
CA ARG A 100 -3.09 -24.42 3.88
C ARG A 100 -1.75 -24.69 3.22
N ARG A 101 -0.98 -25.62 3.82
CA ARG A 101 0.28 -26.17 3.30
C ARG A 101 0.05 -26.71 1.88
N ARG A 102 0.12 -25.86 0.87
CA ARG A 102 0.24 -26.31 -0.51
C ARG A 102 1.72 -26.59 -0.73
N PRO A 103 2.10 -27.80 -1.18
CA PRO A 103 3.47 -28.05 -1.57
C PRO A 103 3.82 -27.04 -2.67
N ILE A 104 4.81 -26.20 -2.39
CA ILE A 104 5.34 -25.26 -3.37
C ILE A 104 6.04 -26.12 -4.42
N ALA A 105 5.38 -26.35 -5.55
CA ALA A 105 6.04 -26.95 -6.70
C ALA A 105 7.03 -25.89 -7.22
N VAL A 106 8.29 -26.03 -6.82
CA VAL A 106 9.36 -25.13 -7.24
C VAL A 106 9.65 -25.41 -8.72
N ARG A 107 8.89 -24.77 -9.62
CA ARG A 107 9.30 -24.72 -11.03
C ARG A 107 10.46 -23.75 -11.14
N HIS A 108 11.65 -24.28 -11.39
CA HIS A 108 12.80 -23.50 -11.80
C HIS A 108 12.51 -22.93 -13.18
N SER A 109 11.95 -21.72 -13.22
CA SER A 109 11.96 -20.94 -14.45
C SER A 109 13.41 -20.49 -14.70
N PRO A 110 13.96 -20.67 -15.90
CA PRO A 110 15.29 -20.17 -16.20
C PRO A 110 15.36 -18.68 -15.91
N ILE A 111 16.40 -18.27 -15.18
CA ILE A 111 16.68 -16.87 -14.86
C ILE A 111 17.04 -16.18 -16.18
N ARG A 112 16.05 -15.62 -16.87
CA ARG A 112 16.27 -14.76 -18.02
C ARG A 112 16.76 -13.39 -17.52
N PRO A 113 17.67 -12.72 -18.24
CA PRO A 113 18.20 -11.42 -17.84
C PRO A 113 17.10 -10.34 -17.94
N PHE A 114 16.40 -10.16 -16.83
CA PHE A 114 15.24 -9.28 -16.63
C PHE A 114 15.44 -7.85 -17.15
N PHE A 115 16.64 -7.30 -16.98
CA PHE A 115 16.92 -5.90 -17.31
C PHE A 115 16.94 -5.61 -18.82
N LYS A 116 17.36 -6.55 -19.68
CA LYS A 116 17.49 -6.26 -21.12
C LYS A 116 16.15 -6.26 -21.84
N GLU A 117 15.24 -7.14 -21.44
CA GLU A 117 13.92 -7.27 -22.09
C GLU A 117 12.92 -6.20 -21.60
N HIS A 118 13.07 -5.71 -20.35
CA HIS A 118 12.15 -4.74 -19.75
C HIS A 118 12.69 -3.31 -19.67
N LEU A 119 13.92 -3.06 -20.16
CA LEU A 119 14.50 -1.70 -20.22
C LEU A 119 13.57 -0.66 -20.86
N PRO A 120 12.93 -0.91 -22.03
CA PRO A 120 12.06 0.09 -22.63
C PRO A 120 10.82 0.37 -21.76
N LEU A 121 10.25 -0.65 -21.12
CA LEU A 121 9.12 -0.49 -20.22
C LEU A 121 9.52 0.32 -18.98
N LEU A 122 10.66 -0.01 -18.35
CA LEU A 122 11.18 0.73 -17.19
C LEU A 122 11.47 2.19 -17.55
N LEU A 123 12.00 2.45 -18.75
CA LEU A 123 12.23 3.80 -19.24
C LEU A 123 10.92 4.58 -19.41
N ILE A 124 9.91 3.96 -20.04
CA ILE A 124 8.57 4.57 -20.19
C ILE A 124 7.98 4.86 -18.81
N LEU A 125 8.08 3.92 -17.87
CA LEU A 125 7.55 4.09 -16.52
C LEU A 125 8.27 5.20 -15.76
N ALA A 126 9.60 5.30 -15.90
CA ALA A 126 10.40 6.35 -15.30
C ALA A 126 10.07 7.73 -15.88
N VAL A 127 9.93 7.84 -17.20
CA VAL A 127 9.50 9.08 -17.87
C VAL A 127 8.09 9.46 -17.45
N ALA A 128 7.16 8.50 -17.43
CA ALA A 128 5.79 8.73 -16.99
C ALA A 128 5.73 9.21 -15.54
N LEU A 129 6.50 8.58 -14.64
CA LEU A 129 6.60 8.99 -13.24
C LEU A 129 7.20 10.40 -13.11
N PHE A 130 8.28 10.69 -13.85
CA PHE A 130 8.91 12.01 -13.86
C PHE A 130 7.93 13.09 -14.33
N LEU A 131 7.28 12.90 -15.48
CA LEU A 131 6.31 13.86 -16.01
C LEU A 131 5.09 14.04 -15.10
N ARG A 132 4.64 12.96 -14.44
CA ARG A 132 3.52 13.00 -13.49
C ARG A 132 3.90 13.73 -12.20
N ALA A 133 5.14 13.56 -11.72
CA ALA A 133 5.55 14.07 -10.42
C ALA A 133 6.25 15.44 -10.46
N ALA A 134 6.92 15.80 -11.56
CA ALA A 134 7.72 17.01 -11.66
C ALA A 134 6.90 18.30 -11.50
N ASN A 135 5.62 18.28 -11.87
CA ASN A 135 4.71 19.43 -11.76
C ASN A 135 3.73 19.33 -10.59
N LEU A 136 3.92 18.41 -9.64
CA LEU A 136 3.06 18.30 -8.45
C LEU A 136 3.03 19.58 -7.61
N SER A 137 4.12 20.36 -7.59
CA SER A 137 4.21 21.60 -6.81
C SER A 137 3.51 22.80 -7.45
N TYR A 138 3.16 22.73 -8.73
CA TYR A 138 2.61 23.85 -9.50
C TYR A 138 1.11 23.68 -9.82
N SER A 139 0.51 22.58 -9.37
CA SER A 139 -0.93 22.34 -9.54
C SER A 139 -1.67 23.10 -8.44
N GLU A 140 -2.18 24.29 -8.76
CA GLU A 140 -3.24 24.88 -7.96
C GLU A 140 -4.40 23.90 -7.94
N PHE A 141 -4.91 23.56 -6.74
CA PHE A 141 -6.01 22.62 -6.60
C PHE A 141 -7.17 23.07 -7.47
N GLN A 142 -7.54 22.23 -8.44
CA GLN A 142 -8.75 22.46 -9.21
C GLN A 142 -9.96 22.29 -8.28
N GLY A 143 -11.08 22.94 -8.60
CA GLY A 143 -12.21 23.06 -7.67
C GLY A 143 -12.75 21.72 -7.16
N ASP A 144 -12.67 20.67 -7.97
CA ASP A 144 -13.03 19.30 -7.60
C ASP A 144 -11.99 18.61 -6.70
N GLU A 145 -10.69 18.84 -6.92
CA GLU A 145 -9.61 18.35 -6.05
C GLU A 145 -9.66 19.02 -4.67
N ALA A 146 -9.94 20.33 -4.62
CA ALA A 146 -10.09 21.07 -3.37
C ALA A 146 -11.27 20.54 -2.54
N LEU A 147 -12.41 20.27 -3.19
CA LEU A 147 -13.55 19.63 -2.55
C LEU A 147 -13.21 18.24 -2.03
N ALA A 148 -12.54 17.40 -2.84
CA ALA A 148 -12.13 16.07 -2.40
C ALA A 148 -11.18 16.11 -1.19
N MET A 149 -10.27 17.09 -1.15
CA MET A 149 -9.37 17.28 0.00
C MET A 149 -10.10 17.80 1.24
N LEU A 150 -11.04 18.74 1.09
CA LEU A 150 -11.87 19.23 2.18
C LEU A 150 -12.75 18.10 2.75
N SER A 151 -13.45 17.34 1.90
CA SER A 151 -14.21 16.16 2.31
C SER A 151 -13.34 15.13 3.03
N ALA A 152 -12.11 14.89 2.54
CA ALA A 152 -11.19 13.99 3.22
C ALA A 152 -10.74 14.53 4.60
N ALA A 153 -10.54 15.85 4.73
CA ALA A 153 -10.20 16.48 6.00
C ALA A 153 -11.38 16.44 6.99
N GLU A 154 -12.58 16.79 6.53
CA GLU A 154 -13.81 16.74 7.32
C GLU A 154 -14.12 15.32 7.81
N ALA A 155 -13.95 14.32 6.94
CA ALA A 155 -14.08 12.90 7.29
C ALA A 155 -13.05 12.48 8.34
N LEU A 156 -11.80 12.93 8.23
CA LEU A 156 -10.75 12.66 9.23
C LEU A 156 -11.02 13.36 10.56
N GLU A 157 -11.68 14.51 10.54
CA GLU A 157 -12.12 15.22 11.75
C GLU A 157 -13.38 14.62 12.38
N GLY A 158 -14.05 13.70 11.68
CA GLY A 158 -15.23 12.98 12.15
C GLY A 158 -16.54 13.69 11.89
N HIS A 159 -16.60 14.60 10.91
CA HIS A 159 -17.86 15.19 10.45
C HIS A 159 -18.64 14.17 9.62
N GLU A 160 -19.89 13.92 9.99
CA GLU A 160 -20.74 12.91 9.34
C GLU A 160 -21.26 13.37 7.96
N ASP A 161 -21.25 14.68 7.68
CA ASP A 161 -21.75 15.30 6.43
C ASP A 161 -20.69 15.42 5.32
N ALA A 162 -19.51 14.80 5.49
CA ALA A 162 -18.36 15.00 4.61
C ALA A 162 -18.46 14.34 3.21
N LEU A 163 -19.52 13.56 2.94
CA LEU A 163 -19.72 12.79 1.70
C LEU A 163 -21.04 13.12 1.00
#